data_AF-A0A9W8JKC1-F1
#
_entry.id   AF-A0A9W8JKC1-F1
#
_cell.length_a   1.000
_cell.length_b   1.000
_cell.length_c   1.000
_cell.angle_alpha   90.00
_cell.angle_beta   90.00
_cell.angle_gamma   90.00
#
_symmetry.space_group_name_H-M   'P 1'
#
loop_
_entity.id
_entity.type
_entity.pdbx_description
1 polymer ?
#
loop_
_entity_poly.entity_id
_entity_poly.type
_entity_poly.pdbx_seq_one_letter_code
_entity_poly.pdbx_strand_id
1 'polypeptide(L)'
;MAEPPLHVEIFSGARGVQLGQQTINVIAGNQYVFDGGGDLIARLNPIPDASHTRDRKTSPPDSACFPGTREGVITEITTWANAVDSEPGTEDREIGTTISALVVYTPTPHIYWLHGFAGCGKSAVSLKISDIFEESGRLLASYFFFRNAGDRSTMKRFAATLANQLASALPAAVPFIETALRADPGLLNNCVSLTRQLERLVYKPFQAVMAGNILEEALTKGPFIIVIDGLDECEDRQGVEEFIDQMLDFFEEHPNTPLRIFIASRVEQHIRERLETDGVRLGDLNRHSPHKDIEKFLQVSFQKVAKRDRVIRTYVQARGAWPTRLDMNKLILHINGSFVLASSMFKYIVQPATAEDPLSPMERLPLTLNMNGLDGLYAQTLALSQHIPHFRNVTSTIALLKEPLPIVDIADLLGIEAFEVVRVLLYLQAIIHVPGTDDEADELS
;
A
#
# COMPACT_ATOMS: atom_id res chain seq x y z
N MET A 1 39.54 -18.84 42.72
CA MET A 1 40.23 -19.17 41.45
C MET A 1 39.40 -20.24 40.77
N ALA A 2 38.67 -19.88 39.71
CA ALA A 2 37.88 -20.83 38.92
C ALA A 2 38.70 -21.26 37.69
N GLU A 3 38.78 -22.56 37.44
CA GLU A 3 39.48 -23.14 36.29
C GLU A 3 38.82 -22.73 34.96
N PRO A 4 39.59 -22.57 33.88
CA PRO A 4 39.03 -22.33 32.56
C PRO A 4 38.35 -23.60 32.01
N PRO A 5 37.27 -23.49 31.23
CA PRO A 5 36.61 -24.65 30.63
C PRO A 5 37.55 -25.33 29.61
N LEU A 6 37.57 -26.67 29.67
CA LEU A 6 38.30 -27.53 28.75
C LEU A 6 37.82 -27.30 27.31
N HIS A 7 38.69 -26.74 26.47
CA HIS A 7 38.47 -26.66 25.03
C HIS A 7 38.88 -28.00 24.41
N VAL A 8 37.91 -28.80 23.97
CA VAL A 8 38.16 -30.06 23.27
C VAL A 8 37.74 -29.89 21.82
N GLU A 9 38.71 -29.76 20.92
CA GLU A 9 38.46 -29.84 19.48
C GLU A 9 38.44 -31.31 19.05
N ILE A 10 37.24 -31.83 18.81
CA ILE A 10 37.09 -33.15 18.20
C ILE A 10 36.99 -32.92 16.68
N PHE A 11 37.91 -33.54 15.92
CA PHE A 11 38.05 -33.51 14.44
C PHE A 11 38.84 -32.35 13.81
N SER A 12 39.78 -31.73 14.55
CA SER A 12 40.69 -30.74 13.95
C SER A 12 41.55 -31.40 12.85
N GLY A 13 41.41 -30.92 11.60
CA GLY A 13 42.20 -31.36 10.44
C GLY A 13 41.69 -32.58 9.66
N ALA A 14 40.51 -33.13 9.96
CA ALA A 14 39.97 -34.28 9.24
C ALA A 14 39.27 -33.89 7.91
N ARG A 15 39.42 -34.72 6.86
CA ARG A 15 38.65 -34.62 5.60
C ARG A 15 38.02 -35.98 5.27
N GLY A 16 36.76 -35.98 4.82
CA GLY A 16 36.04 -37.20 4.47
C GLY A 16 35.40 -37.93 5.66
N VAL A 17 35.02 -37.22 6.73
CA VAL A 17 34.32 -37.82 7.87
C VAL A 17 32.83 -37.95 7.55
N GLN A 18 32.30 -39.17 7.68
CA GLN A 18 30.87 -39.46 7.53
C GLN A 18 30.36 -40.00 8.86
N LEU A 19 29.53 -39.22 9.54
CA LEU A 19 28.89 -39.60 10.81
C LEU A 19 27.47 -40.05 10.51
N GLY A 20 27.24 -41.37 10.57
CA GLY A 20 25.90 -41.96 10.42
C GLY A 20 25.10 -41.89 11.72
N GLN A 21 23.80 -41.60 11.59
CA GLN A 21 22.75 -41.53 12.62
C GLN A 21 23.25 -41.22 14.04
N GLN A 22 23.31 -39.93 14.36
CA GLN A 22 23.47 -39.46 15.74
C GLN A 22 22.26 -38.63 16.16
N THR A 23 21.86 -38.79 17.42
CA THR A 23 20.93 -37.88 18.10
C THR A 23 21.77 -36.87 18.90
N ILE A 24 21.80 -35.62 18.45
CA ILE A 24 22.46 -34.53 19.17
C ILE A 24 21.38 -33.80 19.98
N ASN A 25 21.38 -33.99 21.30
CA ASN A 25 20.52 -33.22 22.19
C ASN A 25 21.20 -31.91 22.57
N VAL A 26 20.84 -30.83 21.90
CA VAL A 26 21.26 -29.46 22.26
C VAL A 26 20.20 -28.86 23.18
N ILE A 27 20.56 -28.58 24.43
CA ILE A 27 19.68 -27.85 25.36
C ILE A 27 19.93 -26.36 25.16
N ALA A 28 18.98 -25.72 24.46
CA ALA A 28 18.72 -24.29 24.25
C ALA A 28 18.87 -23.82 22.79
N GLY A 29 17.71 -23.60 22.15
CA GLY A 29 17.57 -22.93 20.86
C GLY A 29 16.80 -23.78 19.85
N ASN A 30 15.55 -23.43 19.56
CA ASN A 30 14.75 -24.11 18.53
C ASN A 30 15.35 -23.85 17.14
N GLN A 31 15.86 -24.90 16.50
CA GLN A 31 16.06 -24.94 15.05
C GLN A 31 15.24 -26.11 14.49
N TYR A 32 14.30 -25.77 13.61
CA TYR A 32 13.60 -26.74 12.77
C TYR A 32 14.56 -27.16 11.66
N VAL A 33 15.00 -28.42 11.69
CA VAL A 33 15.80 -29.01 10.61
C VAL A 33 14.83 -29.58 9.57
N PHE A 34 14.76 -28.95 8.40
CA PHE A 34 14.10 -29.53 7.23
C PHE A 34 15.12 -30.34 6.41
N ASP A 35 14.80 -31.60 6.16
CA ASP A 35 15.62 -32.55 5.42
C ASP A 35 15.27 -32.49 3.92
N GLY A 36 16.28 -32.43 3.04
CA GLY A 36 16.18 -32.90 1.65
C GLY A 36 15.56 -32.00 0.57
N GLY A 37 16.06 -30.78 0.36
CA GLY A 37 15.78 -29.97 -0.83
C GLY A 37 16.53 -28.63 -0.73
N GLY A 38 17.26 -28.21 -1.76
CA GLY A 38 17.98 -26.93 -1.72
C GLY A 38 17.04 -25.80 -1.32
N ASP A 39 17.44 -25.01 -0.32
CA ASP A 39 16.65 -23.95 0.33
C ASP A 39 15.69 -23.26 -0.67
N LEU A 40 14.38 -23.47 -0.48
CA LEU A 40 13.33 -22.92 -1.35
C LEU A 40 13.48 -21.40 -1.48
N ILE A 41 13.91 -20.74 -0.40
CA ILE A 41 14.16 -19.29 -0.38
C ILE A 41 15.29 -18.95 -1.35
N ALA A 42 16.41 -19.68 -1.32
CA ALA A 42 17.53 -19.48 -2.24
C ALA A 42 17.13 -19.72 -3.71
N ARG A 43 16.23 -20.67 -3.97
CA ARG A 43 15.73 -20.95 -5.33
C ARG A 43 14.80 -19.87 -5.84
N LEU A 44 13.84 -19.44 -5.02
CA LEU A 44 12.89 -18.38 -5.37
C LEU A 44 13.59 -17.02 -5.46
N ASN A 45 14.68 -16.82 -4.70
CA ASN A 45 15.40 -15.56 -4.61
C ASN A 45 14.42 -14.38 -4.43
N PRO A 46 13.65 -14.31 -3.33
CA PRO A 46 12.66 -13.26 -3.11
C PRO A 46 13.31 -11.90 -2.82
N ILE A 47 12.58 -10.81 -3.00
CA ILE A 47 13.00 -9.46 -2.60
C ILE A 47 12.62 -9.24 -1.12
N PRO A 48 13.56 -9.23 -0.16
CA PRO A 48 13.23 -9.23 1.26
C PRO A 48 12.60 -7.91 1.75
N ASP A 49 12.95 -6.80 1.11
CA ASP A 49 12.50 -5.45 1.48
C ASP A 49 11.25 -4.97 0.71
N ALA A 50 10.58 -5.89 0.00
CA ALA A 50 9.29 -5.63 -0.63
C ALA A 50 8.09 -5.82 0.32
N SER A 51 8.25 -6.51 1.46
CA SER A 51 7.13 -6.80 2.37
C SER A 51 6.72 -5.59 3.23
N HIS A 52 5.59 -5.73 3.92
CA HIS A 52 5.17 -4.80 4.96
C HIS A 52 6.12 -4.77 6.17
N THR A 53 6.88 -5.85 6.41
CA THR A 53 7.87 -5.99 7.51
C THR A 53 9.23 -5.36 7.21
N ARG A 54 9.43 -4.79 6.02
CA ARG A 54 10.68 -4.11 5.63
C ARG A 54 11.10 -3.03 6.64
N ASP A 55 12.41 -2.79 6.76
CA ASP A 55 12.89 -1.62 7.48
C ASP A 55 12.60 -0.34 6.69
N ARG A 56 11.48 0.30 7.01
CA ARG A 56 11.00 1.51 6.34
C ARG A 56 11.99 2.68 6.33
N LYS A 57 12.96 2.71 7.25
CA LYS A 57 13.98 3.76 7.28
C LYS A 57 14.99 3.62 6.13
N THR A 58 15.25 2.39 5.72
CA THR A 58 16.21 2.06 4.66
C THR A 58 15.49 1.63 3.37
N SER A 59 14.24 1.21 3.48
CA SER A 59 13.42 0.62 2.42
C SER A 59 12.07 1.34 2.34
N PRO A 60 12.00 2.48 1.63
CA PRO A 60 10.77 3.27 1.52
C PRO A 60 9.62 2.47 0.85
N PRO A 61 8.35 2.91 0.94
CA PRO A 61 7.90 4.14 1.59
C PRO A 61 7.91 4.06 3.12
N ASP A 62 8.37 5.12 3.79
CA ASP A 62 8.28 5.28 5.25
C ASP A 62 6.91 5.86 5.64
N SER A 63 5.88 5.02 5.49
CA SER A 63 4.49 5.40 5.74
C SER A 63 3.89 4.53 6.85
N ALA A 64 3.16 5.15 7.77
CA ALA A 64 2.35 4.50 8.79
C ALA A 64 1.13 5.35 9.09
N CYS A 65 -0.03 4.72 9.32
CA CYS A 65 -1.19 5.44 9.84
C CYS A 65 -0.86 6.01 11.22
N PHE A 66 -1.19 7.27 11.44
CA PHE A 66 -1.09 7.84 12.76
C PHE A 66 -2.24 7.30 13.63
N PRO A 67 -2.04 7.06 14.94
CA PRO A 67 -3.11 6.56 15.80
C PRO A 67 -4.36 7.46 15.74
N GLY A 68 -5.51 6.87 15.42
CA GLY A 68 -6.78 7.59 15.31
C GLY A 68 -7.02 8.29 13.96
N THR A 69 -6.22 7.99 12.94
CA THR A 69 -6.44 8.48 11.56
C THR A 69 -6.85 7.35 10.64
N ARG A 70 -7.57 7.65 9.55
CA ARG A 70 -7.97 6.70 8.51
C ARG A 70 -8.81 5.52 9.03
N GLU A 71 -9.41 5.64 10.21
CA GLU A 71 -10.18 4.57 10.85
C GLU A 71 -11.36 4.14 9.97
N GLY A 72 -12.11 5.09 9.40
CA GLY A 72 -13.23 4.78 8.50
C GLY A 72 -12.79 4.00 7.25
N VAL A 73 -11.70 4.42 6.61
CA VAL A 73 -11.11 3.73 5.43
C VAL A 73 -10.69 2.31 5.79
N ILE A 74 -10.00 2.15 6.92
CA ILE A 74 -9.55 0.85 7.41
C ILE A 74 -10.74 -0.05 7.71
N THR A 75 -11.79 0.48 8.35
CA THR A 75 -13.04 -0.25 8.62
C THR A 75 -13.73 -0.68 7.34
N GLU A 76 -13.79 0.18 6.32
CA GLU A 76 -14.37 -0.18 5.03
C GLU A 76 -13.62 -1.33 4.36
N ILE A 77 -12.29 -1.21 4.23
CA ILE A 77 -11.45 -2.23 3.59
C ILE A 77 -11.50 -3.54 4.37
N THR A 78 -11.43 -3.49 5.70
CA THR A 78 -11.51 -4.70 6.52
C THR A 78 -12.89 -5.36 6.43
N THR A 79 -13.97 -4.58 6.34
CA THR A 79 -15.32 -5.11 6.13
C THR A 79 -15.42 -5.81 4.78
N TRP A 80 -14.91 -5.19 3.71
CA TRP A 80 -14.84 -5.81 2.39
C TRP A 80 -14.03 -7.10 2.39
N ALA A 81 -12.82 -7.08 2.95
CA ALA A 81 -11.93 -8.24 2.94
C ALA A 81 -12.47 -9.41 3.80
N ASN A 82 -13.29 -9.13 4.81
CA ASN A 82 -13.96 -10.13 5.65
C ASN A 82 -15.31 -10.60 5.11
N ALA A 83 -15.82 -10.00 4.03
CA ALA A 83 -17.10 -10.41 3.47
C ALA A 83 -16.99 -11.85 2.96
N VAL A 84 -17.84 -12.71 3.52
CA VAL A 84 -18.04 -14.08 3.05
C VAL A 84 -19.34 -14.06 2.29
N ASP A 85 -19.25 -14.40 1.00
CA ASP A 85 -20.44 -14.56 0.20
C ASP A 85 -21.19 -15.79 0.71
N SER A 86 -22.23 -15.56 1.50
CA SER A 86 -23.09 -16.65 1.97
C SER A 86 -23.91 -17.11 0.78
N GLU A 87 -23.86 -18.41 0.46
CA GLU A 87 -24.88 -18.98 -0.43
C GLU A 87 -26.27 -18.57 0.09
N PRO A 88 -27.25 -18.33 -0.80
CA PRO A 88 -28.62 -18.11 -0.36
C PRO A 88 -29.11 -19.37 0.36
N GLY A 89 -28.89 -19.40 1.67
CA GLY A 89 -29.42 -20.39 2.57
C GLY A 89 -30.93 -20.27 2.51
N THR A 90 -31.57 -21.38 2.16
CA THR A 90 -32.97 -21.69 2.40
C THR A 90 -33.31 -21.52 3.89
N GLU A 91 -33.46 -20.29 4.36
CA GLU A 91 -34.30 -20.01 5.52
C GLU A 91 -35.74 -19.91 5.01
N ASP A 92 -36.41 -21.06 4.94
CA ASP A 92 -37.87 -21.12 4.98
C ASP A 92 -38.32 -20.51 6.32
N ARG A 93 -38.41 -19.18 6.37
CA ARG A 93 -39.17 -18.45 7.36
C ARG A 93 -40.34 -17.79 6.65
N GLU A 94 -41.53 -18.20 7.07
CA GLU A 94 -42.85 -17.85 6.54
C GLU A 94 -42.93 -16.43 5.98
N ILE A 95 -43.22 -16.37 4.67
CA ILE A 95 -43.43 -15.13 3.93
C ILE A 95 -44.77 -14.52 4.36
N GLY A 96 -44.70 -13.50 5.21
CA GLY A 96 -45.73 -12.45 5.28
C GLY A 96 -45.71 -11.63 4.00
N THR A 97 -46.88 -11.52 3.37
CA THR A 97 -47.11 -11.01 2.02
C THR A 97 -46.74 -9.54 1.87
N THR A 98 -45.59 -9.21 1.25
CA THR A 98 -45.38 -7.90 0.61
C THR A 98 -44.29 -7.96 -0.48
N ILE A 99 -44.70 -7.61 -1.70
CA ILE A 99 -43.94 -7.22 -2.91
C ILE A 99 -42.44 -7.62 -2.92
N SER A 100 -42.15 -8.68 -3.67
CA SER A 100 -40.82 -9.18 -4.01
C SER A 100 -39.98 -8.07 -4.68
N ALA A 101 -39.13 -7.42 -3.90
CA ALA A 101 -37.91 -6.84 -4.43
C ALA A 101 -36.94 -8.01 -4.69
N LEU A 102 -36.64 -8.28 -5.96
CA LEU A 102 -35.49 -9.09 -6.34
C LEU A 102 -34.25 -8.40 -5.77
N VAL A 103 -33.79 -8.83 -4.60
CA VAL A 103 -32.42 -8.56 -4.15
C VAL A 103 -31.55 -9.39 -5.08
N VAL A 104 -31.06 -8.76 -6.15
CA VAL A 104 -29.98 -9.33 -6.95
C VAL A 104 -28.79 -9.42 -6.01
N TYR A 105 -28.49 -10.63 -5.56
CA TYR A 105 -27.30 -10.89 -4.77
C TYR A 105 -26.09 -10.65 -5.67
N THR A 106 -25.42 -9.52 -5.50
CA THR A 106 -24.14 -9.26 -6.13
C THR A 106 -23.04 -9.80 -5.20
N PRO A 107 -22.30 -10.84 -5.59
CA PRO A 107 -21.19 -11.35 -4.79
C PRO A 107 -20.16 -10.24 -4.55
N THR A 108 -19.47 -10.31 -3.42
CA THR A 108 -18.50 -9.29 -3.04
C THR A 108 -17.27 -9.40 -3.95
N PRO A 109 -16.88 -8.32 -4.66
CA PRO A 109 -15.71 -8.32 -5.54
C PRO A 109 -14.45 -8.82 -4.82
N HIS A 110 -13.65 -9.65 -5.51
CA HIS A 110 -12.39 -10.19 -4.95
C HIS A 110 -11.25 -9.18 -4.90
N ILE A 111 -11.38 -8.10 -5.65
CA ILE A 111 -10.36 -7.07 -5.78
C ILE A 111 -10.88 -5.78 -5.19
N TYR A 112 -10.03 -5.13 -4.39
CA TYR A 112 -10.24 -3.75 -3.95
C TYR A 112 -9.11 -2.88 -4.46
N TRP A 113 -9.46 -1.84 -5.20
CA TRP A 113 -8.50 -0.85 -5.66
C TRP A 113 -8.67 0.47 -4.89
N LEU A 114 -7.75 0.75 -3.97
CA LEU A 114 -7.66 2.02 -3.26
C LEU A 114 -6.82 3.00 -4.07
N HIS A 115 -7.47 3.95 -4.73
CA HIS A 115 -6.80 4.99 -5.49
C HIS A 115 -6.77 6.33 -4.75
N GLY A 116 -5.84 7.19 -5.14
CA GLY A 116 -5.72 8.55 -4.62
C GLY A 116 -4.42 9.24 -5.03
N PHE A 117 -4.30 10.54 -4.75
CA PHE A 117 -3.13 11.33 -5.15
C PHE A 117 -1.86 11.01 -4.34
N ALA A 118 -0.73 11.57 -4.77
CA ALA A 118 0.55 11.39 -4.08
C ALA A 118 0.49 11.97 -2.65
N GLY A 119 0.84 11.18 -1.65
CA GLY A 119 0.90 11.66 -0.27
C GLY A 119 -0.45 11.72 0.47
N CYS A 120 -1.55 11.22 -0.10
CA CYS A 120 -2.83 11.07 0.63
C CYS A 120 -2.82 9.93 1.68
N GLY A 121 -1.76 9.11 1.71
CA GLY A 121 -1.54 8.09 2.74
C GLY A 121 -1.90 6.65 2.34
N LYS A 122 -1.99 6.34 1.05
CA LYS A 122 -2.24 4.97 0.55
C LYS A 122 -1.31 3.92 1.18
N SER A 123 0.01 4.12 1.10
CA SER A 123 0.99 3.20 1.69
C SER A 123 0.87 3.04 3.21
N ALA A 124 0.38 4.07 3.91
CA ALA A 124 0.08 3.98 5.33
C ALA A 124 -1.13 3.07 5.59
N VAL A 125 -2.18 3.17 4.76
CA VAL A 125 -3.35 2.28 4.80
C VAL A 125 -2.94 0.85 4.44
N SER A 126 -2.22 0.64 3.34
CA SER A 126 -1.74 -0.69 2.90
C SER A 126 -0.92 -1.39 3.98
N LEU A 127 -0.02 -0.65 4.67
CA LEU A 127 0.71 -1.18 5.82
C LEU A 127 -0.23 -1.58 6.95
N LYS A 128 -1.18 -0.71 7.32
CA LYS A 128 -2.11 -1.01 8.41
C LYS A 128 -3.02 -2.20 8.10
N ILE A 129 -3.46 -2.36 6.85
CA ILE A 129 -4.20 -3.53 6.40
C ILE A 129 -3.32 -4.77 6.49
N SER A 130 -2.07 -4.71 6.05
CA SER A 130 -1.13 -5.83 6.18
C SER A 130 -0.97 -6.27 7.64
N ASP A 131 -0.73 -5.33 8.56
CA ASP A 131 -0.60 -5.63 10.01
C ASP A 131 -1.86 -6.30 10.57
N ILE A 132 -3.06 -5.79 10.24
CA ILE A 132 -4.34 -6.36 10.72
C ILE A 132 -4.51 -7.81 10.25
N PHE A 133 -4.20 -8.09 8.98
CA PHE A 133 -4.40 -9.42 8.43
C PHE A 133 -3.28 -10.39 8.79
N GLU A 134 -2.06 -9.92 9.03
CA GLU A 134 -0.97 -10.70 9.62
C GLU A 134 -1.33 -11.14 11.05
N GLU A 135 -1.80 -10.20 11.89
CA GLU A 135 -2.26 -10.49 13.26
C GLU A 135 -3.41 -11.50 13.29
N SER A 136 -4.27 -11.51 12.25
CA SER A 136 -5.35 -12.50 12.11
C SER A 136 -4.92 -13.83 11.47
N GLY A 137 -3.66 -13.95 11.03
CA GLY A 137 -3.13 -15.14 10.35
C GLY A 137 -3.66 -15.36 8.93
N ARG A 138 -4.09 -14.30 8.24
CA ARG A 138 -4.72 -14.35 6.90
C ARG A 138 -4.00 -13.58 5.81
N LEU A 139 -2.93 -12.86 6.13
CA LEU A 139 -2.07 -12.22 5.13
C LEU A 139 -1.19 -13.30 4.47
N LEU A 140 -1.36 -13.51 3.17
CA LEU A 140 -0.50 -14.43 2.40
C LEU A 140 0.76 -13.77 1.92
N ALA A 141 0.62 -12.54 1.45
CA ALA A 141 1.73 -11.77 0.91
C ALA A 141 1.43 -10.27 0.94
N SER A 142 2.50 -9.50 0.98
CA SER A 142 2.51 -8.05 0.86
C SER A 142 3.66 -7.63 -0.05
N TYR A 143 3.41 -6.68 -0.94
CA TYR A 143 4.42 -6.15 -1.85
C TYR A 143 4.28 -4.64 -1.98
N PHE A 144 5.32 -3.90 -1.62
CA PHE A 144 5.40 -2.45 -1.68
C PHE A 144 6.38 -2.06 -2.78
N PHE A 145 5.85 -1.70 -3.94
CA PHE A 145 6.63 -1.12 -5.01
C PHE A 145 7.21 0.21 -4.58
N PHE A 146 8.38 0.52 -5.11
CA PHE A 146 8.97 1.84 -4.95
C PHE A 146 9.84 2.18 -6.14
N ARG A 147 9.58 3.33 -6.77
CA ARG A 147 10.28 3.73 -8.00
C ARG A 147 11.79 3.84 -7.77
N ASN A 148 12.60 3.39 -8.73
CA ASN A 148 14.07 3.32 -8.65
C ASN A 148 14.64 2.41 -7.54
N ALA A 149 13.86 1.47 -6.99
CA ALA A 149 14.33 0.50 -6.00
C ALA A 149 14.87 -0.82 -6.61
N GLY A 150 15.45 -0.75 -7.81
CA GLY A 150 16.01 -1.91 -8.51
C GLY A 150 14.94 -2.94 -8.86
N ASP A 151 15.16 -4.21 -8.52
CA ASP A 151 14.18 -5.27 -8.83
C ASP A 151 12.80 -5.02 -8.19
N ARG A 152 12.73 -4.25 -7.10
CA ARG A 152 11.48 -3.90 -6.39
C ARG A 152 10.60 -2.91 -7.15
N SER A 153 11.13 -2.20 -8.14
CA SER A 153 10.33 -1.39 -9.07
C SER A 153 9.92 -2.18 -10.33
N THR A 154 10.09 -3.50 -10.37
CA THR A 154 9.81 -4.32 -11.57
C THR A 154 9.02 -5.59 -11.25
N MET A 155 8.45 -6.23 -12.28
CA MET A 155 7.73 -7.50 -12.12
C MET A 155 8.63 -8.75 -12.11
N LYS A 156 9.92 -8.63 -12.40
CA LYS A 156 10.83 -9.77 -12.65
C LYS A 156 10.88 -10.80 -11.52
N ARG A 157 10.80 -10.34 -10.27
CA ARG A 157 10.84 -11.19 -9.06
C ARG A 157 9.56 -11.09 -8.25
N PHE A 158 8.51 -10.48 -8.81
CA PHE A 158 7.24 -10.26 -8.13
C PHE A 158 6.59 -11.58 -7.74
N ALA A 159 6.32 -12.45 -8.71
CA ALA A 159 5.70 -13.76 -8.47
C ALA A 159 6.52 -14.64 -7.51
N ALA A 160 7.85 -14.66 -7.64
CA ALA A 160 8.73 -15.43 -6.76
C ALA A 160 8.72 -14.89 -5.32
N THR A 161 8.64 -13.57 -5.15
CA THR A 161 8.53 -12.92 -3.84
C THR A 161 7.18 -13.23 -3.18
N LEU A 162 6.08 -13.18 -3.93
CA LEU A 162 4.76 -13.58 -3.44
C LEU A 162 4.74 -15.07 -3.06
N ALA A 163 5.32 -15.94 -3.88
CA ALA A 163 5.39 -17.38 -3.62
C ALA A 163 6.19 -17.71 -2.35
N ASN A 164 7.27 -16.98 -2.09
CA ASN A 164 8.03 -17.13 -0.85
C ASN A 164 7.23 -16.72 0.39
N GLN A 165 6.50 -15.60 0.29
CA GLN A 165 5.62 -15.16 1.38
C GLN A 165 4.44 -16.12 1.59
N LEU A 166 3.83 -16.61 0.50
CA LEU A 166 2.80 -17.64 0.52
C LEU A 166 3.29 -18.92 1.21
N ALA A 167 4.49 -19.40 0.87
CA ALA A 167 5.09 -20.58 1.51
C ALA A 167 5.33 -20.37 3.01
N SER A 168 5.61 -19.15 3.43
CA SER A 168 5.81 -18.79 4.83
C SER A 168 4.49 -18.71 5.60
N ALA A 169 3.45 -18.10 5.00
CA ALA A 169 2.13 -17.95 5.59
C ALA A 169 1.32 -19.25 5.58
N LEU A 170 1.47 -20.06 4.53
CA LEU A 170 0.83 -21.36 4.34
C LEU A 170 1.88 -22.43 4.00
N PRO A 171 2.52 -23.04 5.00
CA PRO A 171 3.55 -24.07 4.78
C PRO A 171 3.07 -25.26 3.93
N ALA A 172 1.77 -25.54 3.90
CA ALA A 172 1.16 -26.54 3.03
C ALA A 172 1.33 -26.25 1.52
N ALA A 173 1.65 -25.01 1.13
CA ALA A 173 1.92 -24.62 -0.25
C ALA A 173 3.31 -25.07 -0.74
N VAL A 174 4.27 -25.30 0.18
CA VAL A 174 5.68 -25.61 -0.13
C VAL A 174 5.82 -26.77 -1.12
N PRO A 175 5.19 -27.95 -0.92
CA PRO A 175 5.37 -29.09 -1.84
C PRO A 175 4.87 -28.79 -3.26
N PHE A 176 3.84 -27.96 -3.39
CA PHE A 176 3.29 -27.58 -4.69
C PHE A 176 4.22 -26.61 -5.44
N ILE A 177 4.79 -25.63 -4.73
CA ILE A 177 5.78 -24.70 -5.28
C ILE A 177 7.05 -25.46 -5.69
N GLU A 178 7.55 -26.35 -4.84
CA GLU A 178 8.73 -27.16 -5.16
C GLU A 178 8.50 -28.09 -6.35
N THR A 179 7.29 -28.63 -6.48
CA THR A 179 6.90 -29.45 -7.63
C THR A 179 6.84 -28.62 -8.91
N ALA A 180 6.29 -27.40 -8.86
CA ALA A 180 6.29 -26.49 -10.00
C ALA A 180 7.72 -26.16 -10.45
N LEU A 181 8.61 -25.81 -9.51
CA LEU A 181 10.02 -25.49 -9.82
C LEU A 181 10.83 -26.70 -10.30
N ARG A 182 10.46 -27.93 -9.92
CA ARG A 182 11.09 -29.17 -10.44
C ARG A 182 10.59 -29.51 -11.84
N ALA A 183 9.30 -29.30 -12.11
CA ALA A 183 8.68 -29.57 -13.40
C ALA A 183 9.12 -28.57 -14.48
N ASP A 184 9.42 -27.34 -14.09
CA ASP A 184 9.87 -26.28 -14.99
C ASP A 184 11.09 -25.54 -14.40
N PRO A 185 12.32 -26.05 -14.62
CA PRO A 185 13.53 -25.41 -14.12
C PRO A 185 13.77 -23.99 -14.65
N GLY A 186 13.12 -23.61 -15.76
CA GLY A 186 13.21 -22.28 -16.35
C GLY A 186 12.15 -21.30 -15.83
N LEU A 187 11.25 -21.73 -14.95
CA LEU A 187 10.09 -20.94 -14.51
C LEU A 187 10.44 -19.55 -13.97
N LEU A 188 11.59 -19.42 -13.28
CA LEU A 188 12.06 -18.17 -12.70
C LEU A 188 12.95 -17.34 -13.63
N ASN A 189 13.15 -17.78 -14.88
CA ASN A 189 13.93 -17.02 -15.85
C ASN A 189 13.12 -15.83 -16.39
N ASN A 190 13.81 -14.73 -16.70
CA ASN A 190 13.22 -13.50 -17.24
C ASN A 190 12.54 -13.67 -18.62
N CYS A 191 12.65 -14.83 -19.26
CA CYS A 191 11.99 -15.12 -20.53
C CYS A 191 10.61 -15.77 -20.36
N VAL A 192 10.23 -16.14 -19.14
CA VAL A 192 8.91 -16.70 -18.83
C VAL A 192 7.95 -15.56 -18.50
N SER A 193 6.73 -15.62 -19.03
CA SER A 193 5.73 -14.58 -18.77
C SER A 193 5.35 -14.52 -17.29
N LEU A 194 5.05 -13.31 -16.83
CA LEU A 194 4.57 -13.06 -15.47
C LEU A 194 3.32 -13.91 -15.18
N THR A 195 2.43 -14.03 -16.16
CA THR A 195 1.23 -14.87 -16.10
C THR A 195 1.54 -16.29 -15.65
N ARG A 196 2.49 -16.95 -16.33
CA ARG A 196 2.86 -18.33 -16.04
C ARG A 196 3.53 -18.47 -14.68
N GLN A 197 4.32 -17.47 -14.27
CA GLN A 197 4.94 -17.48 -12.95
C GLN A 197 3.91 -17.37 -11.83
N LEU A 198 2.97 -16.41 -11.90
CA LEU A 198 1.92 -16.23 -10.91
C LEU A 198 0.99 -17.45 -10.85
N GLU A 199 0.61 -18.00 -12.01
CA GLU A 199 -0.24 -19.18 -12.08
C GLU A 199 0.43 -20.37 -11.37
N ARG A 200 1.71 -20.65 -11.67
CA ARG A 200 2.42 -21.84 -11.18
C ARG A 200 2.97 -21.72 -9.77
N LEU A 201 3.29 -20.51 -9.32
CA LEU A 201 3.96 -20.27 -8.04
C LEU A 201 3.03 -19.71 -6.96
N VAL A 202 1.91 -19.08 -7.34
CA VAL A 202 1.00 -18.43 -6.40
C VAL A 202 -0.39 -19.07 -6.47
N TYR A 203 -1.08 -18.96 -7.61
CA TYR A 203 -2.49 -19.36 -7.71
C TYR A 203 -2.70 -20.87 -7.61
N LYS A 204 -2.02 -21.68 -8.43
CA LYS A 204 -2.16 -23.16 -8.37
C LYS A 204 -1.74 -23.74 -7.03
N PRO A 205 -0.59 -23.34 -6.43
CA PRO A 205 -0.25 -23.77 -5.08
C PRO A 205 -1.31 -23.40 -4.05
N PHE A 206 -1.85 -22.18 -4.08
CA PHE A 206 -2.92 -21.75 -3.18
C PHE A 206 -4.18 -22.60 -3.36
N GLN A 207 -4.66 -22.78 -4.59
CA GLN A 207 -5.83 -23.61 -4.90
C GLN A 207 -5.66 -25.06 -4.45
N ALA A 208 -4.47 -25.64 -4.64
CA ALA A 208 -4.18 -27.01 -4.21
C ALA A 208 -4.26 -27.16 -2.68
N VAL A 209 -3.83 -26.13 -1.94
CA VAL A 209 -4.00 -26.09 -0.47
C VAL A 209 -5.47 -25.93 -0.10
N MET A 210 -6.21 -25.05 -0.80
CA MET A 210 -7.64 -24.84 -0.57
C MET A 210 -8.52 -26.02 -0.99
N ALA A 211 -8.05 -26.94 -1.84
CA ALA A 211 -8.79 -28.16 -2.16
C ALA A 211 -8.71 -29.23 -1.06
N GLY A 212 -7.84 -29.05 -0.06
CA GLY A 212 -7.71 -29.94 1.09
C GLY A 212 -8.55 -29.51 2.30
N ASN A 213 -8.22 -30.05 3.48
CA ASN A 213 -8.94 -29.80 4.73
C ASN A 213 -8.78 -28.36 5.28
N ILE A 214 -7.99 -27.50 4.62
CA ILE A 214 -7.72 -26.12 5.05
C ILE A 214 -8.86 -25.17 4.63
N LEU A 215 -9.69 -25.56 3.65
CA LEU A 215 -10.81 -24.75 3.18
C LEU A 215 -11.81 -24.43 4.30
N GLU A 216 -12.16 -25.41 5.13
CA GLU A 216 -13.09 -25.21 6.24
C GLU A 216 -12.54 -24.18 7.23
N GLU A 217 -11.26 -24.28 7.58
CA GLU A 217 -10.60 -23.30 8.47
C GLU A 217 -10.58 -21.89 7.84
N ALA A 218 -10.29 -21.80 6.54
CA ALA A 218 -10.34 -20.54 5.80
C ALA A 218 -11.75 -19.93 5.80
N LEU A 219 -12.78 -20.74 5.56
CA LEU A 219 -14.18 -20.30 5.60
C LEU A 219 -14.59 -19.83 7.00
N THR A 220 -14.05 -20.43 8.07
CA THR A 220 -14.32 -19.98 9.45
C THR A 220 -13.63 -18.67 9.82
N LYS A 221 -12.41 -18.42 9.32
CA LYS A 221 -11.63 -17.21 9.63
C LYS A 221 -11.89 -16.07 8.63
N GLY A 222 -12.50 -16.37 7.50
CA GLY A 222 -12.70 -15.48 6.37
C GLY A 222 -11.58 -15.58 5.33
N PRO A 223 -11.75 -14.93 4.17
CA PRO A 223 -10.81 -15.01 3.06
C PRO A 223 -9.38 -14.59 3.45
N PHE A 224 -8.40 -15.21 2.80
CA PHE A 224 -7.01 -14.77 2.81
C PHE A 224 -6.83 -13.50 1.99
N ILE A 225 -5.76 -12.73 2.23
CA ILE A 225 -5.49 -11.49 1.51
C ILE A 225 -4.05 -11.38 1.01
N ILE A 226 -3.89 -10.80 -0.18
CA ILE A 226 -2.62 -10.27 -0.71
C ILE A 226 -2.74 -8.75 -0.81
N VAL A 227 -1.73 -8.03 -0.32
CA VAL A 227 -1.68 -6.56 -0.32
C VAL A 227 -0.59 -6.08 -1.27
N ILE A 228 -0.97 -5.31 -2.30
CA ILE A 228 -0.05 -4.72 -3.27
C ILE A 228 -0.13 -3.19 -3.15
N ASP A 229 0.96 -2.55 -2.77
CA ASP A 229 1.05 -1.10 -2.60
C ASP A 229 1.96 -0.47 -3.66
N GLY A 230 1.54 0.69 -4.17
CA GLY A 230 2.33 1.49 -5.10
C GLY A 230 2.41 0.88 -6.50
N LEU A 231 1.36 0.25 -7.01
CA LEU A 231 1.40 -0.40 -8.34
C LEU A 231 1.82 0.58 -9.46
N ASP A 232 1.51 1.87 -9.32
CA ASP A 232 1.96 2.98 -10.19
C ASP A 232 3.46 3.32 -10.08
N GLU A 233 4.14 2.80 -9.08
CA GLU A 233 5.59 2.95 -8.89
C GLU A 233 6.39 1.83 -9.56
N CYS A 234 5.71 0.85 -10.18
CA CYS A 234 6.34 -0.14 -11.04
C CYS A 234 6.75 0.50 -12.37
N GLU A 235 8.00 0.25 -12.78
CA GLU A 235 8.57 0.75 -14.04
C GLU A 235 8.21 -0.14 -15.24
N ASP A 236 7.71 -1.35 -14.98
CA ASP A 236 7.28 -2.32 -15.98
C ASP A 236 5.78 -2.19 -16.25
N ARG A 237 5.41 -1.20 -17.08
CA ARG A 237 4.01 -0.94 -17.43
C ARG A 237 3.33 -2.17 -18.02
N GLN A 238 3.97 -2.87 -18.95
CA GLN A 238 3.40 -4.06 -19.57
C GLN A 238 3.20 -5.17 -18.53
N GLY A 239 4.14 -5.37 -17.62
CA GLY A 239 3.98 -6.33 -16.51
C GLY A 239 2.84 -5.97 -15.55
N VAL A 240 2.61 -4.68 -15.27
CA VAL A 240 1.44 -4.21 -14.49
C VAL A 240 0.14 -4.57 -15.19
N GLU A 241 0.06 -4.29 -16.48
CA GLU A 241 -1.08 -4.60 -17.32
C GLU A 241 -1.37 -6.11 -17.34
N GLU A 242 -0.35 -6.94 -17.63
CA GLU A 242 -0.43 -8.41 -17.61
C GLU A 242 -0.85 -8.97 -16.24
N PHE A 243 -0.36 -8.37 -15.14
CA PHE A 243 -0.74 -8.76 -13.78
C PHE A 243 -2.23 -8.51 -13.50
N ILE A 244 -2.73 -7.33 -13.86
CA ILE A 244 -4.14 -6.97 -13.63
C ILE A 244 -5.05 -7.88 -14.46
N ASP A 245 -4.74 -8.07 -15.74
CA ASP A 245 -5.54 -8.89 -16.65
C ASP A 245 -5.61 -10.34 -16.14
N GLN A 246 -4.47 -10.93 -15.77
CA GLN A 246 -4.44 -12.29 -15.20
C GLN A 246 -5.24 -12.38 -13.88
N MET A 247 -5.11 -11.39 -13.00
CA MET A 247 -5.80 -11.39 -11.72
C MET A 247 -7.32 -11.40 -11.93
N LEU A 248 -7.82 -10.60 -12.89
CA LEU A 248 -9.23 -10.56 -13.26
C LEU A 248 -9.68 -11.92 -13.80
N ASP A 249 -8.95 -12.48 -14.77
CA ASP A 249 -9.23 -13.80 -15.35
C ASP A 249 -9.30 -14.89 -14.26
N PHE A 250 -8.36 -14.88 -13.31
CA PHE A 250 -8.32 -15.85 -12.21
C PHE A 250 -9.59 -15.81 -11.34
N PHE A 251 -10.10 -14.62 -11.01
CA PHE A 251 -11.30 -14.50 -10.18
C PHE A 251 -12.59 -14.74 -10.96
N GLU A 252 -12.60 -14.52 -12.28
CA GLU A 252 -13.70 -14.92 -13.16
C GLU A 252 -13.77 -16.46 -13.27
N GLU A 253 -12.63 -17.14 -13.45
CA GLU A 253 -12.56 -18.60 -13.50
C GLU A 253 -12.84 -19.26 -12.13
N HIS A 254 -12.51 -18.58 -11.03
CA HIS A 254 -12.57 -19.15 -9.68
C HIS A 254 -13.27 -18.22 -8.66
N PRO A 255 -14.57 -17.93 -8.85
CA PRO A 255 -15.31 -16.93 -8.07
C PRO A 255 -15.51 -17.29 -6.59
N ASN A 256 -15.32 -18.56 -6.21
CA ASN A 256 -15.47 -19.02 -4.83
C ASN A 256 -14.13 -19.16 -4.09
N THR A 257 -13.02 -18.72 -4.71
CA THR A 257 -11.71 -18.78 -4.09
C THR A 257 -11.68 -17.90 -2.83
N PRO A 258 -11.25 -18.40 -1.67
CA PRO A 258 -11.18 -17.60 -0.43
C PRO A 258 -9.92 -16.71 -0.43
N LEU A 259 -9.75 -15.89 -1.46
CA LEU A 259 -8.63 -14.99 -1.66
C LEU A 259 -9.13 -13.60 -2.05
N ARG A 260 -8.61 -12.57 -1.40
CA ARG A 260 -8.81 -11.17 -1.74
C ARG A 260 -7.49 -10.55 -2.17
N ILE A 261 -7.55 -9.61 -3.12
CA ILE A 261 -6.39 -8.81 -3.51
C ILE A 261 -6.71 -7.34 -3.29
N PHE A 262 -5.95 -6.72 -2.39
CA PHE A 262 -6.00 -5.29 -2.17
C PHE A 262 -4.87 -4.63 -2.94
N ILE A 263 -5.20 -3.66 -3.78
CA ILE A 263 -4.27 -2.87 -4.57
C ILE A 263 -4.39 -1.41 -4.15
N ALA A 264 -3.27 -0.75 -3.90
CA ALA A 264 -3.22 0.69 -3.74
C ALA A 264 -2.32 1.33 -4.78
N SER A 265 -2.82 2.34 -5.50
CA SER A 265 -2.03 3.06 -6.51
C SER A 265 -2.55 4.46 -6.78
N ARG A 266 -1.84 5.23 -7.60
CA ARG A 266 -2.41 6.41 -8.28
C ARG A 266 -3.33 5.97 -9.44
N VAL A 267 -4.14 6.91 -9.90
CA VAL A 267 -5.01 6.75 -11.07
C VAL A 267 -4.19 7.02 -12.34
N GLU A 268 -3.27 6.10 -12.68
CA GLU A 268 -2.60 6.12 -13.98
C GLU A 268 -3.47 5.43 -15.03
N GLN A 269 -3.49 5.95 -16.25
CA GLN A 269 -4.43 5.52 -17.31
C GLN A 269 -4.43 4.00 -17.54
N HIS A 270 -3.26 3.37 -17.59
CA HIS A 270 -3.15 1.93 -17.85
C HIS A 270 -3.68 1.01 -16.74
N ILE A 271 -3.67 1.50 -15.51
CA ILE A 271 -4.23 0.81 -14.34
C ILE A 271 -5.74 1.01 -14.35
N ARG A 272 -6.17 2.25 -14.54
CA ARG A 272 -7.57 2.66 -14.55
C ARG A 272 -8.39 1.90 -15.60
N GLU A 273 -7.89 1.87 -16.85
CA GLU A 273 -8.56 1.21 -17.98
C GLU A 273 -8.86 -0.28 -17.75
N ARG A 274 -8.15 -0.93 -16.81
CA ARG A 274 -8.35 -2.34 -16.48
C ARG A 274 -9.11 -2.57 -15.18
N LEU A 275 -8.91 -1.71 -14.17
CA LEU A 275 -9.51 -1.87 -12.85
C LEU A 275 -10.88 -1.19 -12.68
N GLU A 276 -11.29 -0.29 -13.58
CA GLU A 276 -12.65 0.28 -13.57
C GLU A 276 -13.65 -0.68 -14.25
N THR A 277 -13.91 -1.81 -13.59
CA THR A 277 -14.84 -2.86 -14.04
C THR A 277 -15.68 -3.37 -12.86
N ASP A 278 -16.84 -3.96 -13.13
CA ASP A 278 -17.80 -4.42 -12.11
C ASP A 278 -17.20 -5.45 -11.13
N GLY A 279 -16.15 -6.18 -11.55
CA GLY A 279 -15.42 -7.15 -10.74
C GLY A 279 -14.45 -6.56 -9.71
N VAL A 280 -14.34 -5.23 -9.63
CA VAL A 280 -13.40 -4.51 -8.75
C VAL A 280 -14.14 -3.50 -7.88
N ARG A 281 -13.91 -3.56 -6.57
CA ARG A 281 -14.39 -2.51 -5.66
C ARG A 281 -13.43 -1.32 -5.68
N LEU A 282 -13.95 -0.15 -6.05
CA LEU A 282 -13.19 1.10 -6.08
C LEU A 282 -13.28 1.82 -4.72
N GLY A 283 -12.13 2.25 -4.21
CA GLY A 283 -12.04 3.10 -3.04
C GLY A 283 -11.27 4.37 -3.34
N ASP A 284 -11.93 5.53 -3.25
CA ASP A 284 -11.26 6.82 -3.41
C ASP A 284 -10.81 7.37 -2.05
N LEU A 285 -9.51 7.34 -1.79
CA LEU A 285 -8.94 7.90 -0.57
C LEU A 285 -9.06 9.44 -0.50
N ASN A 286 -9.33 10.10 -1.63
CA ASN A 286 -9.45 11.55 -1.70
C ASN A 286 -10.81 12.03 -1.18
N ARG A 287 -11.88 11.25 -1.42
CA ARG A 287 -13.23 11.51 -0.87
C ARG A 287 -13.26 11.41 0.66
N HIS A 288 -12.29 10.70 1.24
CA HIS A 288 -12.12 10.63 2.68
C HIS A 288 -11.48 11.91 3.21
N SER A 289 -12.31 12.84 3.68
CA SER A 289 -11.90 14.15 4.22
C SER A 289 -10.65 14.04 5.10
N PRO A 290 -9.47 14.45 4.59
CA PRO A 290 -8.23 14.35 5.34
C PRO A 290 -8.18 15.37 6.49
N HIS A 291 -9.08 16.36 6.50
CA HIS A 291 -9.06 17.47 7.45
C HIS A 291 -9.15 17.00 8.91
N LYS A 292 -10.11 16.12 9.23
CA LYS A 292 -10.26 15.58 10.60
C LYS A 292 -9.05 14.76 11.02
N ASP A 293 -8.51 13.94 10.11
CA ASP A 293 -7.36 13.11 10.40
C ASP A 293 -6.07 13.95 10.56
N ILE A 294 -5.90 15.02 9.76
CA ILE A 294 -4.78 15.97 9.87
C ILE A 294 -4.88 16.77 11.18
N GLU A 295 -6.07 17.26 11.52
CA GLU A 295 -6.32 17.92 12.80
C GLU A 295 -5.93 17.01 13.96
N LYS A 296 -6.38 15.75 13.93
CA LYS A 296 -6.05 14.73 14.92
C LYS A 296 -4.55 14.48 15.00
N PHE A 297 -3.90 14.28 13.84
CA PHE A 297 -2.47 14.10 13.73
C PHE A 297 -1.70 15.25 14.38
N LEU A 298 -1.98 16.49 14.01
CA LEU A 298 -1.29 17.67 14.55
C LEU A 298 -1.55 17.81 16.04
N GLN A 299 -2.81 17.67 16.48
CA GLN A 299 -3.19 17.83 17.88
C GLN A 299 -2.42 16.86 18.78
N VAL A 300 -2.44 15.57 18.46
CA VAL A 300 -1.76 14.55 19.26
C VAL A 300 -0.23 14.72 19.17
N SER A 301 0.29 15.07 18.00
CA SER A 301 1.73 15.25 17.79
C SER A 301 2.29 16.43 18.60
N PHE A 302 1.63 17.59 18.56
CA PHE A 302 2.02 18.75 19.38
C PHE A 302 1.86 18.47 20.88
N GLN A 303 0.78 17.79 21.30
CA GLN A 303 0.62 17.39 22.70
C GLN A 303 1.75 16.46 23.17
N LYS A 304 2.17 15.52 22.33
CA LYS A 304 3.26 14.58 22.64
C LYS A 304 4.59 15.32 22.81
N VAL A 305 4.88 16.28 21.93
CA VAL A 305 6.11 17.09 22.03
C VAL A 305 6.04 18.03 23.23
N ALA A 306 4.92 18.71 23.48
CA ALA A 306 4.76 19.58 24.64
C ALA A 306 4.95 18.84 25.99
N LYS A 307 4.59 17.55 26.02
CA LYS A 307 4.86 16.69 27.18
C LYS A 307 6.33 16.28 27.30
N ARG A 308 7.12 16.24 26.24
CA ARG A 308 8.51 15.72 26.25
C ARG A 308 9.56 16.82 26.26
N ASP A 309 9.37 17.86 25.48
CA ASP A 309 10.30 18.97 25.32
C ASP A 309 10.21 19.95 26.48
N ARG A 310 11.35 20.25 27.12
CA ARG A 310 11.43 21.12 28.30
C ARG A 310 11.13 22.58 27.97
N VAL A 311 11.59 23.06 26.81
CA VAL A 311 11.38 24.45 26.36
C VAL A 311 9.91 24.68 26.10
N ILE A 312 9.28 23.80 25.32
CA ILE A 312 7.85 23.89 25.00
C ILE A 312 7.02 23.79 26.27
N ARG A 313 7.33 22.83 27.16
CA ARG A 313 6.59 22.67 28.43
C ARG A 313 6.65 23.92 29.30
N THR A 314 7.84 24.53 29.43
CA THR A 314 8.04 25.75 30.24
C THR A 314 7.31 26.94 29.60
N TYR A 315 7.35 27.06 28.27
CA TYR A 315 6.58 28.07 27.55
C TYR A 315 5.09 27.93 27.81
N VAL A 316 4.55 26.71 27.71
CA VAL A 316 3.12 26.45 27.92
C VAL A 316 2.68 26.80 29.34
N GLN A 317 3.53 26.52 30.34
CA GLN A 317 3.26 26.91 31.73
C GLN A 317 3.26 28.43 31.94
N ALA A 318 4.13 29.16 31.23
CA ALA A 318 4.29 30.60 31.39
C ALA A 318 3.34 31.44 30.54
N ARG A 319 2.95 30.96 29.35
CA ARG A 319 2.24 31.73 28.31
C ARG A 319 0.92 31.12 27.86
N GLY A 320 0.57 29.93 28.34
CA GLY A 320 -0.66 29.23 27.98
C GLY A 320 -0.49 28.26 26.81
N ALA A 321 -1.61 27.83 26.21
CA ALA A 321 -1.61 26.77 25.21
C ALA A 321 -0.74 27.13 23.98
N TRP A 322 0.09 26.17 23.56
CA TRP A 322 0.88 26.26 22.34
C TRP A 322 0.93 24.91 21.61
N PRO A 323 0.72 24.86 20.29
CA PRO A 323 0.16 25.95 19.46
C PRO A 323 -1.22 26.39 19.95
N THR A 324 -1.62 27.64 19.68
CA THR A 324 -2.98 28.08 20.02
C THR A 324 -3.99 27.44 19.06
N ARG A 325 -5.28 27.47 19.42
CA ARG A 325 -6.34 27.00 18.51
C ARG A 325 -6.34 27.77 17.18
N LEU A 326 -6.00 29.06 17.19
CA LEU A 326 -5.90 29.87 15.98
C LEU A 326 -4.72 29.41 15.11
N ASP A 327 -3.57 29.13 15.71
CA ASP A 327 -2.40 28.63 14.98
C ASP A 327 -2.69 27.25 14.36
N MET A 328 -3.37 26.37 15.09
CA MET A 328 -3.79 25.06 14.60
C MET A 328 -4.73 25.19 13.39
N ASN A 329 -5.74 26.06 13.46
CA ASN A 329 -6.65 26.27 12.34
C ASN A 329 -5.93 26.81 11.11
N LYS A 330 -4.99 27.75 11.29
CA LYS A 330 -4.16 28.27 10.18
C LYS A 330 -3.25 27.19 9.60
N LEU A 331 -2.63 26.35 10.43
CA LEU A 331 -1.81 25.23 9.97
C LEU A 331 -2.64 24.25 9.14
N ILE A 332 -3.82 23.86 9.63
CA ILE A 332 -4.68 22.90 8.92
C ILE A 332 -5.12 23.47 7.57
N LEU A 333 -5.56 24.73 7.54
CA LEU A 333 -5.92 25.42 6.30
C LEU A 333 -4.72 25.45 5.33
N HIS A 334 -3.54 25.77 5.83
CA HIS A 334 -2.32 25.88 5.03
C HIS A 334 -1.82 24.51 4.52
N ILE A 335 -2.10 23.43 5.25
CA ILE A 335 -1.75 22.05 4.86
C ILE A 335 -2.66 21.53 3.74
N ASN A 336 -3.88 22.06 3.65
CA ASN A 336 -4.88 21.76 2.62
C ASN A 336 -4.99 20.27 2.24
N GLY A 337 -5.11 19.40 3.26
CA GLY A 337 -5.31 17.96 3.03
C GLY A 337 -4.05 17.12 2.77
N SER A 338 -2.85 17.72 2.69
CA SER A 338 -1.61 16.98 2.41
C SER A 338 -0.91 16.46 3.68
N PHE A 339 -0.97 15.15 3.93
CA PHE A 339 -0.27 14.53 5.07
C PHE A 339 1.26 14.67 4.99
N VAL A 340 1.81 14.67 3.77
CA VAL A 340 3.25 14.90 3.56
C VAL A 340 3.62 16.30 4.02
N LEU A 341 2.83 17.31 3.63
CA LEU A 341 3.04 18.69 4.08
C LEU A 341 2.84 18.84 5.58
N ALA A 342 1.78 18.23 6.15
CA ALA A 342 1.52 18.22 7.58
C ALA A 342 2.69 17.67 8.39
N SER A 343 3.20 16.51 7.99
CA SER A 343 4.34 15.84 8.64
C SER A 343 5.62 16.67 8.52
N SER A 344 5.87 17.27 7.35
CA SER A 344 7.06 18.07 7.09
C SER A 344 7.06 19.37 7.89
N MET A 345 5.93 20.09 7.88
CA MET A 345 5.74 21.31 8.68
C MET A 345 5.86 21.02 10.17
N PHE A 346 5.20 19.95 10.66
CA PHE A 346 5.32 19.55 12.06
C PHE A 346 6.78 19.28 12.45
N LYS A 347 7.51 18.46 11.67
CA LYS A 347 8.92 18.15 11.91
C LYS A 347 9.79 19.40 11.93
N TYR A 348 9.60 20.29 10.97
CA TYR A 348 10.32 21.57 10.90
C TYR A 348 10.05 22.45 12.13
N ILE A 349 8.79 22.57 12.55
CA ILE A 349 8.43 23.38 13.72
C ILE A 349 9.11 22.85 14.98
N VAL A 350 9.05 21.53 15.23
CA VAL A 350 9.50 20.94 16.50
C VAL A 350 10.97 20.52 16.51
N GLN A 351 11.73 20.80 15.44
CA GLN A 351 13.13 20.42 15.39
C GLN A 351 13.95 21.14 16.49
N PRO A 352 14.91 20.45 17.14
CA PRO A 352 15.78 21.08 18.12
C PRO A 352 16.58 22.24 17.52
N ALA A 353 16.83 23.28 18.32
CA ALA A 353 17.72 24.35 17.92
C ALA A 353 19.16 23.82 17.76
N THR A 354 19.84 24.25 16.70
CA THR A 354 21.23 23.90 16.40
C THR A 354 22.07 25.18 16.27
N ALA A 355 23.39 25.03 16.12
CA ALA A 355 24.26 26.19 15.84
C ALA A 355 23.95 26.85 14.48
N GLU A 356 23.42 26.09 13.54
CA GLU A 356 23.09 26.53 12.17
C GLU A 356 21.65 27.09 12.07
N ASP A 357 20.73 26.57 12.89
CA ASP A 357 19.36 27.06 13.01
C ASP A 357 19.00 27.23 14.50
N PRO A 358 19.25 28.43 15.08
CA PRO A 358 19.07 28.68 16.51
C PRO A 358 17.61 28.89 16.91
N LEU A 359 16.66 28.86 15.96
CA LEU A 359 15.26 29.17 16.22
C LEU A 359 14.64 28.14 17.19
N SER A 360 13.77 28.62 18.06
CA SER A 360 12.91 27.78 18.88
C SER A 360 11.64 27.38 18.10
N PRO A 361 10.93 26.31 18.54
CA PRO A 361 9.64 25.96 17.95
C PRO A 361 8.63 27.10 17.93
N MET A 362 8.67 27.96 18.95
CA MET A 362 7.80 29.14 19.09
C MET A 362 8.06 30.19 18.00
N GLU A 363 9.31 30.30 17.54
CA GLU A 363 9.71 31.21 16.47
C GLU A 363 9.50 30.59 15.09
N ARG A 364 9.65 29.26 14.95
CA ARG A 364 9.40 28.56 13.68
C ARG A 364 7.92 28.50 13.32
N LEU A 365 7.02 28.26 14.27
CA LEU A 365 5.58 28.16 13.99
C LEU A 365 5.02 29.34 13.17
N PRO A 366 5.21 30.62 13.56
CA PRO A 366 4.73 31.74 12.76
C PRO A 366 5.44 31.87 11.41
N LEU A 367 6.70 31.44 11.28
CA LEU A 367 7.37 31.38 9.98
C LEU A 367 6.73 30.33 9.07
N THR A 368 6.48 29.13 9.59
CA THR A 368 5.83 28.04 8.85
C THR A 368 4.44 28.40 8.37
N LEU A 369 3.69 29.16 9.18
CA LEU A 369 2.38 29.69 8.79
C LEU A 369 2.43 30.72 7.65
N ASN A 370 3.61 31.30 7.40
CA ASN A 370 3.87 32.26 6.33
C ASN A 370 4.72 31.66 5.18
N MET A 371 5.07 30.37 5.24
CA MET A 371 5.87 29.69 4.21
C MET A 371 4.97 29.11 3.13
N ASN A 372 5.11 29.54 1.88
CA ASN A 372 4.48 28.87 0.73
C ASN A 372 5.23 27.55 0.41
N GLY A 373 4.94 26.50 1.17
CA GLY A 373 5.81 25.32 1.33
C GLY A 373 5.91 24.34 0.15
N LEU A 374 5.19 24.53 -0.96
CA LEU A 374 5.22 23.63 -2.12
C LEU A 374 5.61 24.32 -3.44
N ASP A 375 5.76 25.65 -3.43
CA ASP A 375 5.97 26.45 -4.65
C ASP A 375 7.19 25.97 -5.45
N GLY A 376 8.28 25.58 -4.78
CA GLY A 376 9.47 25.06 -5.45
C GLY A 376 9.25 23.73 -6.18
N LEU A 377 8.47 22.82 -5.59
CA LEU A 377 8.15 21.52 -6.18
C LEU A 377 7.15 21.67 -7.34
N TYR A 378 6.14 22.52 -7.15
CA TYR A 378 5.19 22.88 -8.19
C TYR A 378 5.91 23.59 -9.34
N ALA A 379 6.79 24.55 -9.06
CA ALA A 379 7.57 25.25 -10.07
C ALA A 379 8.43 24.29 -10.90
N GLN A 380 9.08 23.31 -10.26
CA GLN A 380 9.87 22.31 -10.98
C GLN A 380 9.00 21.40 -11.85
N THR A 381 7.87 20.93 -11.33
CA THR A 381 6.93 20.08 -12.08
C THR A 381 6.31 20.84 -13.27
N LEU A 382 5.89 22.09 -13.05
CA LEU A 382 5.36 22.97 -14.09
C LEU A 382 6.42 23.30 -15.14
N ALA A 383 7.68 23.52 -14.73
CA ALA A 383 8.79 23.80 -15.64
C ALA A 383 9.13 22.60 -16.55
N LEU A 384 8.96 21.37 -16.06
CA LEU A 384 9.14 20.17 -16.89
C LEU A 384 8.04 20.06 -17.96
N SER A 385 6.82 20.48 -17.65
CA SER A 385 5.65 20.34 -18.54
C SER A 385 5.39 21.54 -19.44
N GLN A 386 6.19 22.62 -19.34
CA GLN A 386 5.99 23.88 -20.06
C GLN A 386 6.03 23.77 -21.60
N HIS A 387 6.60 22.69 -22.12
CA HIS A 387 6.80 22.46 -23.56
C HIS A 387 5.56 21.86 -24.24
N ILE A 388 4.54 21.45 -23.48
CA ILE A 388 3.33 20.83 -24.01
C ILE A 388 2.45 21.92 -24.69
N PRO A 389 1.90 21.68 -25.89
CA PRO A 389 1.00 22.64 -26.53
C PRO A 389 -0.21 22.94 -25.64
N HIS A 390 -0.63 24.20 -25.62
CA HIS A 390 -1.72 24.72 -24.78
C HIS A 390 -1.50 24.65 -23.26
N PHE A 391 -0.35 24.16 -22.78
CA PHE A 391 -0.03 24.01 -21.36
C PHE A 391 -0.32 25.28 -20.55
N ARG A 392 0.25 26.42 -20.98
CA ARG A 392 0.11 27.69 -20.27
C ARG A 392 -1.36 28.14 -20.21
N ASN A 393 -2.12 27.96 -21.29
CA ASN A 393 -3.50 28.41 -21.36
C ASN A 393 -4.38 27.54 -20.46
N VAL A 394 -4.26 26.22 -20.56
CA VAL A 394 -5.00 25.26 -19.74
C VAL A 394 -4.68 25.44 -18.25
N THR A 395 -3.39 25.49 -17.88
CA THR A 395 -2.98 25.68 -16.47
C THR A 395 -3.40 27.02 -15.91
N SER A 396 -3.28 28.11 -16.67
CA SER A 396 -3.70 29.44 -16.22
C SER A 396 -5.21 29.50 -16.05
N THR A 397 -5.98 28.88 -16.95
CA THR A 397 -7.44 28.78 -16.81
C THR A 397 -7.77 28.07 -15.52
N ILE A 398 -7.26 26.84 -15.31
CA ILE A 398 -7.53 26.05 -14.09
C ILE A 398 -7.14 26.82 -12.83
N ALA A 399 -5.97 27.47 -12.82
CA ALA A 399 -5.49 28.23 -11.67
C ALA A 399 -6.34 29.47 -11.33
N LEU A 400 -7.08 30.01 -12.32
CA LEU A 400 -7.94 31.18 -12.16
C LEU A 400 -9.41 30.81 -11.95
N LEU A 401 -9.80 29.55 -12.17
CA LEU A 401 -11.15 29.08 -11.92
C LEU A 401 -11.46 29.12 -10.42
N LYS A 402 -12.62 29.68 -10.09
CA LYS A 402 -13.13 29.72 -8.72
C LYS A 402 -13.73 28.37 -8.31
N GLU A 403 -14.33 27.67 -9.27
CA GLU A 403 -14.93 26.33 -9.12
C GLU A 403 -14.46 25.46 -10.29
N PRO A 404 -14.23 24.15 -10.09
CA PRO A 404 -13.85 23.25 -11.18
C PRO A 404 -14.86 23.30 -12.34
N LEU A 405 -14.36 23.30 -13.58
CA LEU A 405 -15.20 23.20 -14.77
C LEU A 405 -15.01 21.84 -15.45
N PRO A 406 -16.05 21.30 -16.11
CA PRO A 406 -15.92 20.18 -17.04
C PRO A 406 -14.82 20.41 -18.08
N ILE A 407 -14.17 19.34 -18.55
CA ILE A 407 -13.06 19.46 -19.51
C ILE A 407 -13.56 20.08 -20.82
N VAL A 408 -14.77 19.73 -21.23
CA VAL A 408 -15.47 20.32 -22.39
C VAL A 408 -15.63 21.83 -22.26
N ASP A 409 -16.00 22.34 -21.09
CA ASP A 409 -16.19 23.78 -20.88
C ASP A 409 -14.86 24.53 -20.87
N ILE A 410 -13.80 23.91 -20.34
CA ILE A 410 -12.43 24.45 -20.42
C ILE A 410 -11.96 24.50 -21.88
N ALA A 411 -12.27 23.47 -22.67
CA ALA A 411 -11.92 23.38 -24.08
C ALA A 411 -12.63 24.47 -24.90
N ASP A 412 -13.95 24.62 -24.69
CA ASP A 412 -14.78 25.65 -25.31
C ASP A 412 -14.30 27.05 -24.94
N LEU A 413 -13.97 27.31 -23.66
CA LEU A 413 -13.44 28.58 -23.19
C LEU A 413 -12.10 28.93 -23.87
N LEU A 414 -11.26 27.93 -24.12
CA LEU A 414 -9.94 28.10 -24.73
C LEU A 414 -9.97 28.04 -26.26
N GLY A 415 -11.10 27.68 -26.87
CA GLY A 415 -11.24 27.48 -28.31
C GLY A 415 -10.33 26.35 -28.83
N ILE A 416 -10.17 25.29 -28.05
CA ILE A 416 -9.38 24.10 -28.40
C ILE A 416 -10.23 22.84 -28.27
N GLU A 417 -9.75 21.73 -28.82
CA GLU A 417 -10.43 20.44 -28.70
C GLU A 417 -10.27 19.86 -27.28
N ALA A 418 -11.28 19.18 -26.76
CA ALA A 418 -11.27 18.63 -25.39
C ALA A 418 -10.07 17.70 -25.13
N PHE A 419 -9.66 16.92 -26.15
CA PHE A 419 -8.50 16.03 -26.01
C PHE A 419 -7.17 16.79 -25.81
N GLU A 420 -7.06 18.05 -26.26
CA GLU A 420 -5.90 18.91 -26.02
C GLU A 420 -5.82 19.33 -24.55
N VAL A 421 -6.98 19.55 -23.91
CA VAL A 421 -7.09 19.81 -22.45
C VAL A 421 -6.72 18.55 -21.68
N VAL A 422 -7.32 17.39 -22.03
CA VAL A 422 -6.99 16.09 -21.42
C VAL A 422 -5.50 15.82 -21.50
N ARG A 423 -4.87 16.06 -22.66
CA ARG A 423 -3.43 15.84 -22.84
C ARG A 423 -2.60 16.65 -21.85
N VAL A 424 -2.89 17.94 -21.65
CA VAL A 424 -2.18 18.76 -20.64
C VAL A 424 -2.41 18.22 -19.22
N LEU A 425 -3.67 17.87 -18.91
CA LEU A 425 -4.07 17.37 -17.60
C LEU A 425 -3.37 16.04 -17.25
N LEU A 426 -3.22 15.11 -18.19
CA LEU A 426 -2.50 13.85 -18.00
C LEU A 426 -1.05 14.07 -17.55
N TYR A 427 -0.35 15.04 -18.13
CA TYR A 427 1.02 15.39 -17.72
C TYR A 427 1.09 16.13 -16.37
N LEU A 428 -0.04 16.63 -15.87
CA LEU A 428 -0.15 17.32 -14.61
C LEU A 428 -0.78 16.47 -13.51
N GLN A 429 -1.10 15.20 -13.76
CA GLN A 429 -1.68 14.28 -12.76
C GLN A 429 -0.84 14.15 -11.47
N ALA A 430 0.45 14.47 -11.53
CA ALA A 430 1.30 14.54 -10.35
C ALA A 430 0.92 15.65 -9.37
N ILE A 431 0.25 16.72 -9.84
CA ILE A 431 -0.06 17.94 -9.09
C ILE A 431 -1.50 18.45 -9.23
N ILE A 432 -2.28 17.98 -10.21
CA ILE A 432 -3.67 18.34 -10.47
C ILE A 432 -4.52 17.07 -10.51
N HIS A 433 -5.70 17.11 -9.88
CA HIS A 433 -6.69 16.04 -9.98
C HIS A 433 -7.38 16.10 -11.35
N VAL A 434 -7.38 14.99 -12.08
CA VAL A 434 -8.05 14.86 -13.37
C VAL A 434 -9.16 13.83 -13.18
N PRO A 435 -10.44 14.25 -13.08
CA PRO A 435 -11.54 13.31 -12.90
C PRO A 435 -11.66 12.33 -14.07
N GLY A 436 -12.29 11.19 -13.80
CA GLY A 436 -12.40 10.10 -14.78
C GLY A 436 -13.39 10.38 -15.91
N THR A 437 -14.36 11.26 -15.64
CA THR A 437 -15.44 11.66 -16.54
C THR A 437 -15.70 13.16 -16.44
N ASP A 438 -16.33 13.75 -17.46
CA ASP A 438 -16.66 15.18 -17.52
C ASP A 438 -17.72 15.62 -16.48
N ASP A 439 -18.45 14.66 -15.91
CA ASP A 439 -19.60 14.90 -15.02
C ASP A 439 -19.21 15.03 -13.53
N GLU A 440 -17.94 14.84 -13.16
CA GLU A 440 -17.50 14.89 -11.75
C GLU A 440 -17.15 16.30 -11.23
N ALA A 441 -17.53 17.37 -11.94
CA ALA A 441 -17.24 18.75 -11.55
C ALA A 441 -17.92 19.20 -10.23
N ASP A 442 -18.92 18.46 -9.74
CA ASP A 442 -19.85 18.94 -8.71
C ASP A 442 -19.48 18.67 -7.23
N GLU A 443 -18.38 17.97 -6.89
CA GLU A 443 -18.19 17.49 -5.50
C GLU A 443 -16.86 17.82 -4.78
N LEU A 444 -16.11 18.85 -5.19
CA LEU A 444 -14.87 19.23 -4.49
C LEU A 444 -14.79 20.72 -4.15
N SER A 445 -15.49 21.11 -3.07
CA SER A 445 -15.26 22.34 -2.30
C SER A 445 -14.48 22.07 -1.01
#